data_AF-A0AAV5A6B9-F1
#
_entry.id   AF-A0AAV5A6B9-F1
#
_cell.length_a   1.000
_cell.length_b   1.000
_cell.length_c   1.000
_cell.angle_alpha   90.00
_cell.angle_beta   90.00
_cell.angle_gamma   90.00
#
_symmetry.space_group_name_H-M   'P 1'
#
loop_
_entity.id
_entity.type
_entity.pdbx_description
1 polymer ?
#
loop_
_entity_poly.entity_id
_entity_poly.type
_entity_poly.pdbx_seq_one_letter_code
_entity_poly.pdbx_strand_id
1 'polypeptide(L)'
;MNEDSFVHVIADEFFDEKIYIRPLNDGKVYTHFQFKTLLEDAVPRLPNSPSQKDEAQHYVVSPLALGQILRSYAVTELHFSLNAGKWDYRTWRYPNSSSVGNGAELWVWMREDETHKCVFSYSINKENNQTSRLTISDLMQDGRVKLDTFHQTSSYSGIAALLNPHRLFGADWHGVGIQALWDAEKGIEIELSVQAVFDPVRLHGRKDRSWSFSHLFGKSIQGRCSVARDSRIEADLPSSPFTLAPPPPITNEVAQ
;
A
#
# COMPACT_ATOMS: atom_id res chain seq x y z
N MET A 1 13.69 48.16 -7.60
CA MET A 1 12.65 47.83 -6.61
C MET A 1 12.21 46.42 -6.94
N ASN A 2 12.35 45.53 -5.96
CA ASN A 2 12.56 44.10 -6.12
C ASN A 2 11.41 43.33 -6.78
N GLU A 3 11.85 42.32 -7.51
CA GLU A 3 11.15 41.08 -7.85
C GLU A 3 10.72 40.36 -6.57
N ASP A 4 9.43 40.07 -6.43
CA ASP A 4 8.94 38.94 -5.63
C ASP A 4 8.07 38.08 -6.55
N SER A 5 8.74 37.33 -7.41
CA SER A 5 8.18 36.15 -8.04
C SER A 5 7.91 35.12 -6.93
N PHE A 6 6.66 35.00 -6.50
CA PHE A 6 6.23 33.88 -5.68
C PHE A 6 6.45 32.59 -6.48
N VAL A 7 7.52 31.86 -6.15
CA VAL A 7 7.75 30.51 -6.64
C VAL A 7 6.66 29.64 -6.02
N HIS A 8 5.72 29.16 -6.84
CA HIS A 8 4.79 28.12 -6.44
C HIS A 8 5.60 26.87 -6.09
N VAL A 9 5.66 26.52 -4.80
CA VAL A 9 6.25 25.26 -4.35
C VAL A 9 5.27 24.15 -4.74
N ILE A 10 5.54 23.50 -5.88
CA ILE A 10 4.93 22.20 -6.15
C ILE A 10 5.55 21.24 -5.14
N ALA A 11 4.73 20.63 -4.28
CA ALA A 11 5.21 19.58 -3.38
C ALA A 11 5.92 18.51 -4.23
N ASP A 12 7.19 18.24 -3.93
CA ASP A 12 7.93 17.20 -4.60
C ASP A 12 7.30 15.84 -4.22
N GLU A 13 6.90 15.07 -5.24
CA GLU A 13 6.34 13.73 -5.07
C GLU A 13 7.43 12.69 -5.30
N PHE A 14 7.76 11.93 -4.25
CA PHE A 14 8.68 10.81 -4.36
C PHE A 14 7.92 9.50 -4.29
N PHE A 15 8.20 8.61 -5.23
CA PHE A 15 7.62 7.28 -5.28
C PHE A 15 8.69 6.20 -5.15
N ASP A 16 8.50 5.27 -4.22
CA ASP A 16 9.33 4.08 -4.09
C ASP A 16 8.45 2.82 -4.16
N GLU A 17 8.96 1.79 -4.84
CA GLU A 17 8.30 0.48 -4.93
C GLU A 17 9.21 -0.62 -4.37
N LYS A 18 8.60 -1.54 -3.62
CA LYS A 18 9.30 -2.68 -3.03
C LYS A 18 8.42 -3.92 -3.08
N ILE A 19 9.03 -5.07 -3.36
CA ILE A 19 8.44 -6.37 -3.08
C ILE A 19 9.37 -7.15 -2.16
N TYR A 20 8.78 -7.67 -1.08
CA TYR A 20 9.42 -8.60 -0.18
C TYR A 20 8.82 -10.00 -0.37
N ILE A 21 9.67 -11.01 -0.47
CA ILE A 21 9.28 -12.39 -0.75
C ILE A 21 9.91 -13.30 0.31
N ARG A 22 9.11 -14.19 0.88
CA ARG A 22 9.58 -15.10 1.92
C ARG A 22 9.00 -16.50 1.76
N PRO A 23 9.85 -17.52 1.54
CA PRO A 23 9.44 -18.91 1.68
C PRO A 23 8.96 -19.20 3.11
N LEU A 24 7.86 -19.94 3.24
CA LEU A 24 7.26 -20.34 4.52
C LEU A 24 7.58 -21.80 4.84
N ASN A 25 7.46 -22.18 6.12
CA ASN A 25 7.88 -23.50 6.61
C ASN A 25 7.08 -24.67 6.00
N ASP A 26 5.88 -24.41 5.52
CA ASP A 26 5.00 -25.39 4.87
C ASP A 26 5.23 -25.51 3.34
N GLY A 27 6.18 -24.74 2.80
CA GLY A 27 6.50 -24.70 1.37
C GLY A 27 5.68 -23.68 0.57
N LYS A 28 4.82 -22.90 1.24
CA LYS A 28 4.15 -21.74 0.64
C LYS A 28 5.10 -20.55 0.53
N VAL A 29 4.66 -19.50 -0.16
CA VAL A 29 5.44 -18.28 -0.35
C VAL A 29 4.61 -17.08 0.06
N TYR A 30 5.09 -16.33 1.05
CA TYR A 30 4.54 -15.03 1.40
C TYR A 30 5.16 -13.94 0.54
N THR A 31 4.33 -12.99 0.10
CA THR A 31 4.77 -11.83 -0.68
C THR A 31 4.14 -10.57 -0.11
N HIS A 32 4.90 -9.48 -0.04
CA HIS A 32 4.44 -8.17 0.41
C HIS A 32 4.94 -7.09 -0.55
N PHE A 33 4.01 -6.49 -1.27
CA PHE A 33 4.21 -5.31 -2.09
C PHE A 33 4.01 -4.06 -1.23
N GLN A 34 4.92 -3.11 -1.35
CA GLN A 34 4.85 -1.80 -0.72
C GLN A 34 5.10 -0.73 -1.78
N PHE A 35 4.16 0.19 -1.92
CA PHE A 35 4.27 1.35 -2.77
C PHE A 35 4.11 2.58 -1.90
N LYS A 36 5.22 3.31 -1.70
CA LYS A 36 5.26 4.50 -0.86
C LYS A 36 5.32 5.73 -1.73
N THR A 37 4.43 6.67 -1.44
CA THR A 37 4.44 8.01 -2.03
C THR A 37 4.64 9.02 -0.91
N LEU A 38 5.67 9.85 -1.00
CA LEU A 38 5.89 10.99 -0.12
C LEU A 38 5.53 12.27 -0.88
N LEU A 39 4.60 13.04 -0.33
CA LEU A 39 4.30 14.40 -0.75
C LEU A 39 5.03 15.34 0.20
N GLU A 40 6.22 15.78 -0.19
CA GLU A 40 7.08 16.61 0.66
C GLU A 40 6.41 17.96 0.94
N ASP A 41 6.52 18.43 2.19
CA ASP A 41 5.91 19.67 2.69
C ASP A 41 4.38 19.77 2.55
N ALA A 42 3.69 18.68 2.18
CA ALA A 42 2.25 18.66 2.08
C ALA A 42 1.60 18.73 3.47
N VAL A 43 0.66 19.66 3.64
CA VAL A 43 -0.07 19.86 4.90
C VAL A 43 -1.56 19.54 4.72
N PRO A 44 -2.16 18.71 5.60
CA PRO A 44 -3.60 18.51 5.64
C PRO A 44 -4.34 19.81 5.86
N ARG A 45 -5.52 19.95 5.23
CA ARG A 45 -6.35 21.14 5.39
C ARG A 45 -6.80 21.31 6.85
N LEU A 46 -6.86 22.55 7.32
CA LEU A 46 -7.52 22.90 8.58
C LEU A 46 -9.04 23.10 8.34
N PRO A 47 -9.93 22.49 9.14
CA PRO A 47 -11.38 22.63 8.98
C PRO A 47 -11.85 24.09 9.01
N ASN A 48 -11.20 24.93 9.82
CA ASN A 48 -11.61 26.31 10.11
C ASN A 48 -10.87 27.39 9.30
N SER A 49 -10.07 27.02 8.28
CA SER A 49 -9.44 28.00 7.37
C SER A 49 -10.02 27.88 5.96
N PRO A 50 -11.09 28.63 5.63
CA PRO A 50 -11.76 28.52 4.34
C PRO A 50 -11.11 29.35 3.22
N SER A 51 -9.81 29.69 3.30
CA SER A 51 -9.25 30.75 2.43
C SER A 51 -7.82 30.52 1.91
N GLN A 52 -7.45 29.29 1.60
CA GLN A 52 -6.49 29.06 0.50
C GLN A 52 -7.25 28.38 -0.63
N LYS A 53 -7.14 28.94 -1.86
CA LYS A 53 -7.66 28.29 -3.06
C LYS A 53 -7.19 26.84 -3.06
N ASP A 54 -8.09 25.95 -3.49
CA ASP A 54 -7.80 24.54 -3.70
C ASP A 54 -6.70 24.41 -4.75
N GLU A 55 -5.43 24.57 -4.35
CA GLU A 55 -4.29 24.27 -5.20
C GLU A 55 -4.22 22.76 -5.30
N ALA A 56 -4.49 22.23 -6.49
CA ALA A 56 -4.41 20.81 -6.76
C ALA A 56 -2.97 20.35 -6.49
N GLN A 57 -2.76 19.52 -5.47
CA GLN A 57 -1.55 18.74 -5.37
C GLN A 57 -1.56 17.78 -6.57
N HIS A 58 -0.51 17.82 -7.39
CA HIS A 58 -0.38 16.88 -8.50
C HIS A 58 -0.09 15.51 -7.90
N TYR A 59 -1.05 14.59 -8.05
CA TYR A 59 -0.86 13.18 -7.71
C TYR A 59 -0.50 12.47 -9.01
N VAL A 60 0.79 12.37 -9.31
CA VAL A 60 1.31 11.70 -10.50
C VAL A 60 1.32 10.18 -10.28
N VAL A 61 1.52 9.73 -9.03
CA VAL A 61 1.65 8.30 -8.72
C VAL A 61 0.67 7.81 -7.65
N SER A 62 0.28 8.67 -6.72
CA SER A 62 -0.76 8.36 -5.72
C SER A 62 -2.18 8.40 -6.32
N PRO A 63 -3.12 7.55 -5.86
CA PRO A 63 -4.51 7.62 -6.30
C PRO A 63 -5.12 8.99 -5.91
N LEU A 64 -5.48 9.79 -6.92
CA LEU A 64 -6.10 11.11 -6.76
C LEU A 64 -7.26 11.11 -5.74
N ALA A 65 -8.06 10.04 -5.74
CA ALA A 65 -9.17 9.88 -4.80
C ALA A 65 -8.72 9.83 -3.32
N LEU A 66 -7.58 9.20 -3.01
CA LEU A 66 -7.04 9.16 -1.65
C LEU A 66 -6.53 10.53 -1.23
N GLY A 67 -5.76 11.20 -2.10
CA GLY A 67 -5.28 12.55 -1.84
C GLY A 67 -6.42 13.55 -1.56
N GLN A 68 -7.48 13.48 -2.36
CA GLN A 68 -8.69 14.29 -2.15
C GLN A 68 -9.37 14.01 -0.81
N ILE A 69 -9.46 12.76 -0.38
CA ILE A 69 -10.04 12.39 0.94
C ILE A 69 -9.19 12.95 2.07
N LEU A 70 -7.87 12.68 2.03
CA LEU A 70 -6.97 13.07 3.11
C LEU A 70 -7.03 14.59 3.35
N ARG A 71 -7.10 15.35 2.26
CA ARG A 71 -7.21 16.80 2.30
C ARG A 71 -8.61 17.28 2.68
N SER A 72 -9.67 16.73 2.10
CA SER A 72 -11.03 17.25 2.30
C SER A 72 -11.54 17.05 3.72
N TYR A 73 -11.10 15.97 4.37
CA TYR A 73 -11.54 15.60 5.73
C TYR A 73 -10.48 15.87 6.81
N ALA A 74 -9.47 16.71 6.51
CA ALA A 74 -8.41 17.07 7.46
C ALA A 74 -7.74 15.84 8.11
N VAL A 75 -7.56 14.77 7.34
CA VAL A 75 -7.02 13.50 7.85
C VAL A 75 -5.53 13.64 8.07
N THR A 76 -5.08 13.39 9.30
CA THR A 76 -3.66 13.34 9.65
C THR A 76 -3.12 11.93 9.68
N GLU A 77 -4.00 10.94 9.85
CA GLU A 77 -3.60 9.54 9.86
C GLU A 77 -4.78 8.69 9.39
N LEU A 78 -4.52 7.77 8.48
CA LEU A 78 -5.51 6.85 7.95
C LEU A 78 -4.89 5.46 7.90
N HIS A 79 -5.67 4.48 8.29
CA HIS A 79 -5.36 3.09 8.07
C HIS A 79 -6.61 2.37 7.61
N PHE A 80 -6.49 1.74 6.46
CA PHE A 80 -7.50 0.88 5.90
C PHE A 80 -6.86 -0.47 5.62
N SER A 81 -7.52 -1.56 6.01
CA SER A 81 -7.15 -2.92 5.61
C SER A 81 -8.36 -3.68 5.12
N LEU A 82 -8.17 -4.51 4.10
CA LEU A 82 -9.14 -5.46 3.59
C LEU A 82 -8.43 -6.79 3.36
N ASN A 83 -8.77 -7.78 4.17
CA ASN A 83 -8.11 -9.07 4.17
C ASN A 83 -9.12 -10.21 3.97
N ALA A 84 -8.68 -11.25 3.27
CA ALA A 84 -9.43 -12.49 3.14
C ALA A 84 -8.50 -13.72 3.16
N GLY A 85 -9.00 -14.79 3.76
CA GLY A 85 -8.28 -16.06 3.95
C GLY A 85 -7.88 -16.26 5.40
N LYS A 86 -7.28 -17.40 5.76
CA LYS A 86 -6.93 -17.67 7.15
C LYS A 86 -5.42 -17.60 7.32
N TRP A 87 -4.94 -16.61 8.08
CA TRP A 87 -3.54 -16.58 8.48
C TRP A 87 -3.20 -17.79 9.37
N ASP A 88 -2.24 -18.61 8.95
CA ASP A 88 -1.76 -19.73 9.76
C ASP A 88 -0.60 -19.30 10.65
N TYR A 89 -0.93 -18.90 11.88
CA TYR A 89 0.06 -18.50 12.90
C TYR A 89 1.06 -19.61 13.26
N ARG A 90 0.74 -20.89 13.02
CA ARG A 90 1.64 -22.01 13.38
C ARG A 90 2.78 -22.15 12.38
N THR A 91 2.51 -21.88 11.10
CA THR A 91 3.46 -22.17 10.01
C THR A 91 3.99 -20.91 9.32
N TRP A 92 3.24 -19.80 9.34
CA TRP A 92 3.58 -18.56 8.62
C TRP A 92 4.29 -17.51 9.48
N ARG A 93 4.50 -17.82 10.77
CA ARG A 93 5.00 -16.93 11.83
C ARG A 93 4.03 -15.76 12.08
N TYR A 94 4.41 -14.88 13.01
CA TYR A 94 3.68 -13.63 13.20
C TYR A 94 3.80 -12.76 11.93
N PRO A 95 2.70 -12.13 11.51
CA PRO A 95 2.72 -11.25 10.35
C PRO A 95 3.55 -10.01 10.64
N ASN A 96 4.18 -9.46 9.60
CA ASN A 96 4.92 -8.20 9.70
C ASN A 96 3.98 -6.99 9.80
N SER A 97 2.71 -7.14 9.38
CA SER A 97 1.66 -6.13 9.53
C SER A 97 0.74 -6.44 10.71
N SER A 98 0.28 -5.41 11.41
CA SER A 98 -0.58 -5.51 12.60
C SER A 98 -1.99 -6.06 12.33
N SER A 99 -2.47 -6.07 11.07
CA SER A 99 -3.83 -6.47 10.72
C SER A 99 -3.84 -7.53 9.61
N VAL A 100 -3.94 -8.81 10.00
CA VAL A 100 -4.17 -9.95 9.08
C VAL A 100 -5.51 -10.65 9.29
N GLY A 101 -6.33 -10.11 10.20
CA GLY A 101 -7.68 -10.61 10.49
C GLY A 101 -8.60 -10.46 9.28
N ASN A 102 -9.53 -11.39 9.11
CA ASN A 102 -10.48 -11.40 7.99
C ASN A 102 -11.49 -10.27 8.08
N GLY A 103 -11.69 -9.57 6.96
CA GLY A 103 -12.68 -8.52 6.86
C GLY A 103 -12.05 -7.18 6.51
N ALA A 104 -12.72 -6.11 6.93
CA ALA A 104 -12.29 -4.74 6.66
C ALA A 104 -12.10 -3.97 7.97
N GLU A 105 -11.04 -3.19 8.05
CA GLU A 105 -10.76 -2.29 9.17
C GLU A 105 -10.44 -0.91 8.62
N LEU A 106 -10.99 0.13 9.24
CA LEU A 106 -10.72 1.52 8.95
C LEU A 106 -10.56 2.28 10.26
N TRP A 107 -9.43 2.96 10.44
CA TRP A 107 -9.29 3.97 11.48
C TRP A 107 -8.63 5.22 10.93
N VAL A 108 -9.07 6.37 11.43
CA VAL A 108 -8.73 7.67 10.90
C VAL A 108 -8.57 8.64 12.05
N TRP A 109 -7.49 9.41 12.04
CA TRP A 109 -7.33 10.60 12.89
C TRP A 109 -7.51 11.82 12.02
N MET A 110 -8.44 12.68 12.44
CA MET A 110 -8.75 13.93 11.77
C MET A 110 -8.34 15.08 12.68
N ARG A 111 -7.82 16.15 12.08
CA ARG A 111 -7.50 17.37 12.79
C ARG A 111 -8.76 18.22 12.90
N GLU A 112 -9.08 18.66 14.11
CA GLU A 112 -10.17 19.60 14.37
C GLU A 112 -9.63 21.05 14.41
N ASP A 113 -8.51 21.25 15.10
CA ASP A 113 -7.74 22.50 15.15
C ASP A 113 -6.24 22.21 15.36
N GLU A 114 -5.40 23.22 15.63
CA GLU A 114 -3.95 23.03 15.83
C GLU A 114 -3.59 22.11 17.01
N THR A 115 -4.52 21.86 17.94
CA THR A 115 -4.30 21.19 19.22
C THR A 115 -5.12 19.91 19.42
N HIS A 116 -6.25 19.76 18.72
CA HIS A 116 -7.20 18.68 18.91
C HIS A 116 -7.24 17.71 17.72
N LYS A 117 -7.25 16.41 18.02
CA LYS A 117 -7.42 15.31 17.05
C LYS A 117 -8.66 14.49 17.41
N CYS A 118 -9.50 14.21 16.41
CA CYS A 118 -10.65 13.31 16.54
C CYS A 118 -10.31 11.93 15.96
N VAL A 119 -10.77 10.86 16.62
CA VAL A 119 -10.61 9.48 16.15
C VAL A 119 -11.91 8.95 15.59
N PHE A 120 -11.85 8.38 14.40
CA PHE A 120 -12.92 7.58 13.82
C PHE A 120 -12.39 6.16 13.61
N SER A 121 -13.11 5.15 14.10
CA SER A 121 -12.74 3.74 13.88
C SER A 121 -13.95 2.90 13.52
N TYR A 122 -13.75 1.98 12.58
CA TYR A 122 -14.76 1.06 12.07
C TYR A 122 -14.12 -0.28 11.69
N SER A 123 -14.76 -1.39 12.04
CA SER A 123 -14.28 -2.73 11.73
C SER A 123 -15.45 -3.65 11.39
N ILE A 124 -15.33 -4.38 10.28
CA ILE A 124 -16.27 -5.42 9.85
C ILE A 124 -15.51 -6.75 9.82
N ASN A 125 -15.95 -7.69 10.65
CA ASN A 125 -15.44 -9.06 10.62
C ASN A 125 -16.46 -9.99 9.94
N LYS A 126 -16.01 -10.76 8.94
CA LYS A 126 -16.86 -11.70 8.20
C LYS A 126 -17.34 -12.89 9.03
N GLU A 127 -16.73 -13.16 10.18
CA GLU A 127 -17.03 -14.34 11.01
C GLU A 127 -18.35 -14.23 11.76
N ASN A 128 -18.87 -13.01 11.93
CA ASN A 128 -20.15 -12.78 12.58
C ASN A 128 -21.09 -12.18 11.54
N ASN A 129 -22.14 -12.89 11.16
CA ASN A 129 -23.19 -12.44 10.22
C ASN A 129 -24.01 -11.23 10.76
N GLN A 130 -23.48 -10.51 11.76
CA GLN A 130 -24.00 -9.26 12.28
C GLN A 130 -23.34 -8.11 11.52
N THR A 131 -24.00 -7.73 10.43
CA THR A 131 -23.69 -6.46 9.75
C THR A 131 -24.22 -5.33 10.63
N SER A 132 -23.37 -4.76 11.49
CA SER A 132 -23.64 -3.43 12.04
C SER A 132 -23.52 -2.43 10.87
N ARG A 133 -24.65 -2.21 10.19
CA ARG A 133 -24.80 -1.20 9.15
C ARG A 133 -24.54 0.16 9.79
N LEU A 134 -23.32 0.67 9.64
CA LEU A 134 -23.10 2.11 9.61
C LEU A 134 -23.14 2.47 8.13
N THR A 135 -24.22 3.13 7.75
CA THR A 135 -24.45 3.51 6.36
C THR A 135 -23.60 4.72 6.02
N ILE A 136 -23.06 4.75 4.80
CA ILE A 136 -22.30 5.88 4.23
C ILE A 136 -23.09 7.21 4.29
N SER A 137 -24.42 7.17 4.38
CA SER A 137 -25.28 8.34 4.61
C SER A 137 -25.03 9.07 5.93
N ASP A 138 -24.45 8.41 6.93
CA ASP A 138 -24.12 8.99 8.24
C ASP A 138 -22.70 9.61 8.27
N LEU A 139 -21.87 9.34 7.25
CA LEU A 139 -20.52 9.87 7.14
C LEU A 139 -20.40 10.98 6.06
N MET A 140 -21.39 11.12 5.17
CA MET A 140 -21.26 11.86 3.91
C MET A 140 -22.59 12.46 3.43
N GLN A 141 -23.20 13.42 4.13
CA GLN A 141 -24.33 14.16 3.54
C GLN A 141 -23.93 15.10 2.38
N ASP A 142 -22.64 15.22 2.02
CA ASP A 142 -22.28 16.05 0.86
C ASP A 142 -21.03 15.63 0.03
N GLY A 143 -20.58 14.38 0.06
CA GLY A 143 -19.33 14.04 -0.64
C GLY A 143 -19.26 12.61 -1.14
N ARG A 144 -19.46 12.40 -2.43
CA ARG A 144 -19.27 11.09 -3.07
C ARG A 144 -17.79 10.70 -3.05
N VAL A 145 -17.36 9.83 -2.13
CA VAL A 145 -16.15 9.02 -2.37
C VAL A 145 -16.57 7.84 -3.22
N LYS A 146 -16.67 8.11 -4.52
CA LYS A 146 -16.55 7.08 -5.52
C LYS A 146 -15.05 6.80 -5.56
N LEU A 147 -14.61 5.65 -5.04
CA LEU A 147 -13.29 5.12 -5.36
C LEU A 147 -13.37 4.67 -6.83
N ASP A 148 -13.59 5.64 -7.73
CA ASP A 148 -13.66 5.42 -9.16
C ASP A 148 -12.31 4.84 -9.53
N THR A 149 -12.42 3.62 -10.06
CA THR A 149 -11.39 2.74 -10.59
C THR A 149 -10.00 3.36 -10.51
N PHE A 150 -9.12 2.80 -9.67
CA PHE A 150 -7.66 2.96 -9.73
C PHE A 150 -7.24 2.96 -11.21
N HIS A 151 -7.22 4.13 -11.84
CA HIS A 151 -6.77 4.28 -13.22
C HIS A 151 -5.27 4.48 -13.11
N GLN A 152 -4.64 3.40 -12.68
CA GLN A 152 -3.24 3.34 -12.34
C GLN A 152 -2.49 3.19 -13.65
N THR A 153 -2.27 4.30 -14.35
CA THR A 153 -1.44 4.33 -15.57
C THR A 153 -0.01 3.83 -15.28
N SER A 154 0.41 3.84 -14.00
CA SER A 154 1.65 3.25 -13.47
C SER A 154 1.61 1.73 -13.21
N SER A 155 0.44 1.08 -13.20
CA SER A 155 0.29 -0.36 -12.86
C SER A 155 0.87 -1.34 -13.89
N TYR A 156 1.36 -0.83 -15.02
CA TYR A 156 1.88 -1.66 -16.11
C TYR A 156 3.41 -1.71 -16.18
N SER A 157 4.13 -1.05 -15.26
CA SER A 157 5.60 -1.04 -15.24
C SER A 157 6.17 -1.30 -13.85
N GLY A 158 7.47 -1.62 -13.75
CA GLY A 158 8.11 -1.90 -12.48
C GLY A 158 7.56 -3.13 -11.75
N ILE A 159 7.57 -3.06 -10.41
CA ILE A 159 7.06 -4.11 -9.52
C ILE A 159 5.53 -4.16 -9.56
N ALA A 160 4.86 -3.01 -9.73
CA ALA A 160 3.41 -2.93 -9.87
C ALA A 160 2.88 -3.80 -11.02
N ALA A 161 3.67 -4.01 -12.07
CA ALA A 161 3.34 -4.92 -13.17
C ALA A 161 3.13 -6.38 -12.74
N LEU A 162 3.59 -6.80 -11.55
CA LEU A 162 3.32 -8.13 -11.00
C LEU A 162 1.92 -8.24 -10.38
N LEU A 163 1.25 -7.13 -10.06
CA LEU A 163 -0.08 -7.17 -9.47
C LEU A 163 -1.07 -7.79 -10.48
N ASN A 164 -1.51 -8.99 -10.17
CA ASN A 164 -2.49 -9.73 -10.94
C ASN A 164 -3.66 -10.10 -10.04
N PRO A 165 -4.81 -9.39 -10.14
CA PRO A 165 -5.97 -9.63 -9.29
C PRO A 165 -6.40 -11.10 -9.24
N HIS A 166 -6.41 -11.80 -10.39
CA HIS A 166 -6.82 -13.20 -10.44
C HIS A 166 -5.90 -14.14 -9.65
N ARG A 167 -4.59 -13.81 -9.57
CA ARG A 167 -3.64 -14.60 -8.78
C ARG A 167 -3.70 -14.24 -7.30
N LEU A 168 -3.72 -12.93 -7.00
CA LEU A 168 -3.78 -12.42 -5.62
C LEU A 168 -5.03 -12.90 -4.89
N PHE A 169 -6.21 -12.79 -5.51
CA PHE A 169 -7.47 -13.21 -4.89
C PHE A 169 -7.64 -14.74 -4.85
N GLY A 170 -6.78 -15.49 -5.54
CA GLY A 170 -6.70 -16.96 -5.47
C GLY A 170 -5.70 -17.49 -4.44
N ALA A 171 -4.97 -16.61 -3.75
CA ALA A 171 -4.02 -16.96 -2.69
C ALA A 171 -4.72 -17.53 -1.44
N ASP A 172 -4.00 -18.31 -0.63
CA ASP A 172 -4.54 -18.91 0.60
C ASP A 172 -4.89 -17.86 1.66
N TRP A 173 -4.18 -16.74 1.62
CA TRP A 173 -4.51 -15.51 2.32
C TRP A 173 -4.03 -14.33 1.48
N HIS A 174 -4.77 -13.24 1.46
CA HIS A 174 -4.34 -11.98 0.87
C HIS A 174 -4.92 -10.79 1.64
N GLY A 175 -4.21 -9.67 1.56
CA GLY A 175 -4.58 -8.42 2.21
C GLY A 175 -4.22 -7.23 1.33
N VAL A 176 -5.07 -6.22 1.33
CA VAL A 176 -4.78 -4.90 0.75
C VAL A 176 -4.89 -3.88 1.85
N GLY A 177 -3.88 -3.04 1.99
CA GLY A 177 -3.82 -1.99 3.00
C GLY A 177 -3.50 -0.63 2.39
N ILE A 178 -4.03 0.41 3.02
CA ILE A 178 -3.69 1.80 2.73
C ILE A 178 -3.36 2.44 4.07
N GLN A 179 -2.18 3.02 4.17
CA GLN A 179 -1.77 3.82 5.30
C GLN A 179 -1.43 5.22 4.81
N ALA A 180 -1.93 6.25 5.48
CA ALA A 180 -1.51 7.61 5.23
C ALA A 180 -1.14 8.24 6.56
N LEU A 181 0.00 8.92 6.60
CA LEU A 181 0.54 9.56 7.78
C LEU A 181 1.00 10.96 7.40
N TRP A 182 0.51 11.96 8.12
CA TRP A 182 1.04 13.30 8.06
C TRP A 182 2.06 13.52 9.16
N ASP A 183 3.23 14.01 8.76
CA ASP A 183 4.31 14.45 9.62
C ASP A 183 4.61 15.92 9.31
N ALA A 184 4.80 16.73 10.35
CA ALA A 184 4.97 18.17 10.21
C ALA A 184 6.30 18.58 9.56
N GLU A 185 7.32 17.71 9.62
CA GLU A 185 8.65 17.97 9.06
C GLU A 185 8.80 17.35 7.66
N LYS A 186 8.05 16.29 7.34
CA LYS A 186 8.19 15.55 6.07
C LYS A 186 7.05 15.78 5.08
N GLY A 187 5.85 16.09 5.55
CA GLY A 187 4.64 16.15 4.73
C GLY A 187 3.78 14.89 4.85
N ILE A 188 3.16 14.44 3.75
CA ILE A 188 2.21 13.31 3.76
C ILE A 188 2.86 12.08 3.13
N GLU A 189 3.03 11.01 3.91
CA GLU A 189 3.41 9.69 3.40
C GLU A 189 2.17 8.83 3.19
N ILE A 190 2.03 8.23 2.01
CA ILE A 190 0.99 7.28 1.65
C ILE A 190 1.64 5.96 1.29
N GLU A 191 1.30 4.89 1.99
CA GLU A 191 1.73 3.53 1.69
C GLU A 191 0.54 2.67 1.25
N LEU A 192 0.62 2.16 0.01
CA LEU A 192 -0.24 1.08 -0.45
C LEU A 192 0.49 -0.24 -0.22
N SER A 193 -0.16 -1.17 0.47
CA SER A 193 0.37 -2.52 0.70
C SER A 193 -0.53 -3.58 0.07
N VAL A 194 0.09 -4.55 -0.59
CA VAL A 194 -0.62 -5.77 -1.05
C VAL A 194 0.16 -6.96 -0.56
N GLN A 195 -0.50 -7.85 0.15
CA GLN A 195 0.10 -9.04 0.71
C GLN A 195 -0.63 -10.28 0.23
N ALA A 196 0.10 -11.38 0.06
CA ALA A 196 -0.47 -12.66 -0.34
C ALA A 196 0.38 -13.85 0.13
N VAL A 197 -0.28 -14.98 0.38
CA VAL A 197 0.35 -16.28 0.66
C VAL A 197 -0.03 -17.26 -0.44
N PHE A 198 0.93 -17.59 -1.29
CA PHE A 198 0.75 -18.50 -2.42
C PHE A 198 1.15 -19.93 -2.08
N ASP A 199 0.45 -20.88 -2.69
CA ASP A 199 0.78 -22.30 -2.68
C ASP A 199 1.35 -22.70 -4.07
N PRO A 200 2.69 -22.81 -4.23
CA PRO A 200 3.30 -23.14 -5.52
C PRO A 200 2.84 -24.48 -6.09
N VAL A 201 2.56 -25.46 -5.22
CA VAL A 201 2.12 -26.80 -5.64
C VAL A 201 0.74 -26.72 -6.30
N ARG A 202 -0.16 -25.90 -5.75
CA ARG A 202 -1.49 -25.66 -6.33
C ARG A 202 -1.42 -24.91 -7.66
N LEU A 203 -0.49 -23.97 -7.78
CA LEU A 203 -0.32 -23.18 -9.01
C LEU A 203 0.24 -24.02 -10.17
N HIS A 204 1.09 -25.00 -9.88
CA HIS A 204 1.72 -25.85 -10.88
C HIS A 204 1.00 -27.17 -11.17
N GLY A 205 0.15 -27.65 -10.25
CA GLY A 205 -0.39 -29.01 -10.29
C GLY A 205 0.67 -30.11 -10.22
N ARG A 206 1.94 -29.74 -9.94
CA ARG A 206 3.10 -30.62 -9.76
C ARG A 206 3.54 -30.52 -8.31
N LYS A 207 4.15 -31.58 -7.77
CA LYS A 207 4.73 -31.59 -6.40
C LYS A 207 5.98 -30.70 -6.25
N ASP A 208 6.25 -29.82 -7.22
CA ASP A 208 7.36 -28.90 -7.18
C ASP A 208 6.99 -27.66 -6.34
N ARG A 209 7.95 -27.21 -5.53
CA ARG A 209 7.85 -26.02 -4.67
C ARG A 209 8.70 -24.86 -5.17
N SER A 210 9.35 -25.02 -6.33
CA SER A 210 10.01 -23.91 -7.02
C SER A 210 8.98 -22.84 -7.37
N TRP A 211 9.42 -21.59 -7.33
CA TRP A 211 8.58 -20.44 -7.64
C TRP A 211 9.37 -19.42 -8.42
N SER A 212 8.64 -18.65 -9.22
CA SER A 212 9.15 -17.50 -9.96
C SER A 212 8.03 -16.46 -10.03
N PHE A 213 8.35 -15.25 -10.46
CA PHE A 213 7.33 -14.21 -10.65
C PHE A 213 6.24 -14.64 -11.64
N SER A 214 6.61 -15.27 -12.75
CA SER A 214 5.64 -15.76 -13.74
C SER A 214 4.71 -16.81 -13.17
N HIS A 215 5.18 -17.64 -12.24
CA HIS A 215 4.36 -18.68 -11.62
C HIS A 215 3.43 -18.12 -10.54
N LEU A 216 3.96 -17.28 -9.63
CA LEU A 216 3.18 -16.70 -8.54
C LEU A 216 2.14 -15.70 -9.06
N PHE A 217 2.55 -14.83 -9.97
CA PHE A 217 1.78 -13.67 -10.40
C PHE A 217 1.23 -13.78 -11.82
N GLY A 218 1.65 -14.78 -12.61
CA GLY A 218 1.28 -14.86 -14.03
C GLY A 218 1.90 -13.75 -14.88
N LYS A 219 2.87 -13.00 -14.34
CA LYS A 219 3.50 -11.83 -14.94
C LYS A 219 4.99 -11.79 -14.56
N SER A 220 5.77 -10.98 -15.25
CA SER A 220 7.20 -10.79 -14.97
C SER A 220 7.55 -9.31 -15.06
N ILE A 221 8.58 -8.89 -14.35
CA ILE A 221 9.08 -7.52 -14.39
C ILE A 221 9.91 -7.35 -15.66
N GLN A 222 9.52 -6.41 -16.52
CA GLN A 222 10.22 -6.14 -17.78
C GLN A 222 11.26 -5.03 -17.68
N GLY A 223 11.20 -4.20 -16.64
CA GLY A 223 12.11 -3.08 -16.42
C GLY A 223 11.77 -2.35 -15.13
N ARG A 224 12.60 -1.36 -14.77
CA ARG A 224 12.36 -0.47 -13.62
C ARG A 224 11.16 0.44 -13.89
N CYS A 225 10.45 0.84 -12.85
CA CYS A 225 9.43 1.87 -12.96
C CYS A 225 10.10 3.22 -13.25
N SER A 226 9.66 3.93 -14.30
CA SER A 226 10.28 5.20 -14.70
C SER A 226 9.97 6.37 -13.76
N VAL A 227 8.92 6.24 -12.95
CA VAL A 227 8.51 7.24 -11.96
C VAL A 227 8.95 6.87 -10.54
N ALA A 228 9.48 5.66 -10.32
CA ALA A 228 10.03 5.28 -9.04
C ALA A 228 11.44 5.81 -8.89
N ARG A 229 11.69 6.53 -7.80
CA ARG A 229 13.04 6.88 -7.35
C ARG A 229 13.81 5.61 -7.01
N ASP A 230 13.15 4.64 -6.39
CA ASP A 230 13.74 3.36 -6.03
C ASP A 230 12.80 2.17 -6.28
N SER A 231 13.39 1.06 -6.74
CA SER A 231 12.69 -0.20 -7.03
C SER A 231 13.47 -1.35 -6.41
N ARG A 232 12.96 -1.94 -5.32
CA ARG A 232 13.67 -2.98 -4.56
C ARG A 232 12.95 -4.33 -4.56
N ILE A 233 13.72 -5.39 -4.79
CA ILE A 233 13.26 -6.77 -4.62
C ILE A 233 14.08 -7.36 -3.48
N GLU A 234 13.39 -7.73 -2.40
CA GLU A 234 13.99 -8.38 -1.24
C GLU A 234 13.43 -9.80 -1.12
N ALA A 235 14.30 -10.77 -0.88
CA ALA A 235 13.90 -12.16 -0.72
C ALA A 235 14.62 -12.81 0.47
N ASP A 236 13.86 -13.40 1.38
CA ASP A 236 14.40 -14.27 2.41
C ASP A 236 14.90 -15.57 1.76
N LEU A 237 16.15 -15.91 2.06
CA LEU A 237 16.76 -17.14 1.58
C LEU A 237 16.44 -18.28 2.58
N PRO A 238 15.98 -19.44 2.09
CA PRO A 238 15.74 -20.58 2.96
C PRO A 238 17.07 -21.11 3.52
N SER A 239 17.02 -21.78 4.66
CA SER A 239 18.20 -22.43 5.25
C SER A 239 18.63 -23.70 4.51
N SER A 240 17.79 -24.23 3.63
CA SER A 240 18.09 -25.36 2.74
C SER A 240 18.82 -24.88 1.47
N PRO A 241 19.57 -25.76 0.76
CA PRO A 241 20.16 -25.41 -0.53
C PRO A 241 19.12 -24.82 -1.50
N PHE A 242 19.46 -23.70 -2.12
CA PHE A 242 18.61 -22.99 -3.07
C PHE A 242 19.42 -22.53 -4.28
N THR A 243 18.72 -22.13 -5.33
CA THR A 243 19.32 -21.51 -6.52
C THR A 243 18.50 -20.29 -6.89
N LEU A 244 19.16 -19.13 -7.01
CA LEU A 244 18.53 -17.91 -7.49
C LEU A 244 18.83 -17.74 -8.97
N ALA A 245 17.79 -17.43 -9.74
CA ALA A 245 17.89 -17.13 -11.15
C ALA A 245 17.03 -15.89 -11.48
N PRO A 246 17.62 -14.79 -11.99
CA PRO A 246 19.07 -14.56 -12.15
C PRO A 246 19.78 -14.45 -10.77
N PRO A 247 21.10 -14.69 -10.70
CA PRO A 247 21.86 -14.42 -9.48
C PRO A 247 21.82 -12.91 -9.16
N PRO A 248 21.89 -12.52 -7.88
CA PRO A 248 21.90 -11.10 -7.51
C PRO A 248 23.10 -10.38 -8.14
N PRO A 249 22.97 -9.09 -8.47
CA PRO A 249 24.11 -8.30 -8.93
C PRO A 249 25.20 -8.34 -7.85
N ILE A 250 26.46 -8.56 -8.26
CA ILE A 250 27.61 -8.52 -7.36
C ILE A 250 27.81 -7.06 -6.94
N THR A 251 27.21 -6.65 -5.83
CA THR A 251 27.49 -5.35 -5.21
C THR A 251 28.76 -5.48 -4.38
N ASN A 252 29.90 -5.03 -4.92
CA ASN A 252 31.11 -4.76 -4.15
C ASN A 252 30.92 -3.50 -3.30
N GLU A 253 29.98 -3.51 -2.36
CA GLU A 253 29.91 -2.49 -1.31
C GLU A 253 29.78 -3.22 0.02
N VAL A 254 30.95 -3.44 0.62
CA VAL A 254 31.08 -3.64 2.05
C VAL A 254 30.56 -2.36 2.69
N ALA A 255 29.43 -2.44 3.39
CA ALA A 255 29.06 -1.42 4.35
C ALA A 255 30.22 -1.27 5.34
N GLN A 256 30.88 -0.10 5.31
CA GLN A 256 31.72 0.40 6.39
C GLN A 256 30.86 1.25 7.31
#